data_AF-A0AAC9W3E4-F1
#
_entry.id   AF-A0AAC9W3E4-F1
#
_cell.length_a   1.000
_cell.length_b   1.000
_cell.length_c   1.000
_cell.angle_alpha   90.00
_cell.angle_beta   90.00
_cell.angle_gamma   90.00
#
_symmetry.space_group_name_H-M   'P 1'
#
loop_
_entity.id
_entity.type
_entity.pdbx_description
1 polymer ?
#
loop_
_entity_poly.entity_id
_entity_poly.type
_entity_poly.pdbx_seq_one_letter_code
_entity_poly.pdbx_strand_id
1 'polypeptide(L)'
;MNFNDGYFLNSFHKARFKDMARRNGRVYQVPGYLVSAYIFSSTPELMARTEPCMNDSAIDFAKILNGGLGSEEKILVQFAANFYDPSRYESPSVSALINELSGESYTVMLNIFKMFN
;
A
#
# COMPACT_ATOMS: atom_id res chain seq x y z
N MET A 1 -4.14 -10.31 -10.86
CA MET A 1 -3.54 -8.97 -10.75
C MET A 1 -2.19 -8.97 -11.45
N ASN A 2 -1.99 -8.12 -12.46
CA ASN A 2 -0.73 -8.05 -13.21
C ASN A 2 -0.02 -6.70 -12.97
N PHE A 3 1.01 -6.70 -12.11
CA PHE A 3 1.82 -5.52 -11.85
C PHE A 3 2.94 -5.29 -12.87
N ASN A 4 3.15 -6.19 -13.84
CA ASN A 4 4.20 -5.97 -14.84
C ASN A 4 3.87 -4.77 -15.74
N ASP A 5 2.58 -4.53 -15.97
CA ASP A 5 2.02 -3.46 -16.80
C ASP A 5 1.30 -2.35 -15.98
N GLY A 6 1.37 -2.43 -14.65
CA GLY A 6 0.82 -1.41 -13.76
C GLY A 6 1.59 -0.10 -13.80
N TYR A 7 0.91 1.02 -13.51
CA TYR A 7 1.58 2.30 -13.33
C TYR A 7 2.45 2.28 -12.05
N PHE A 8 3.66 2.80 -12.15
CA PHE A 8 4.52 3.11 -11.01
C PHE A 8 4.93 4.58 -11.12
N LEU A 9 4.98 5.27 -9.98
CA LEU A 9 5.43 6.68 -9.91
C LEU A 9 6.77 6.91 -10.63
N ASN A 10 7.68 5.95 -10.54
CA ASN A 10 8.98 5.97 -11.21
C ASN A 10 9.62 4.56 -11.17
N SER A 11 10.82 4.44 -11.74
CA SER A 11 11.60 3.19 -11.75
C SER A 11 11.98 2.71 -10.35
N PHE A 12 12.19 3.62 -9.38
CA PHE A 12 12.52 3.26 -7.99
C PHE A 12 11.34 2.64 -7.25
N HIS A 13 10.13 3.18 -7.42
CA HIS A 13 8.91 2.58 -6.88
C HIS A 13 8.75 1.15 -7.43
N LYS A 14 8.92 0.94 -8.75
CA LYS A 14 8.88 -0.39 -9.35
C LYS A 14 9.94 -1.34 -8.79
N ALA A 15 11.16 -0.85 -8.57
CA ALA A 15 12.25 -1.64 -8.01
C ALA A 15 11.97 -2.06 -6.55
N ARG A 16 11.53 -1.13 -5.70
CA ARG A 16 11.14 -1.41 -4.31
C ARG A 16 10.01 -2.42 -4.23
N PHE A 17 8.96 -2.24 -5.04
CA PHE A 17 7.84 -3.18 -5.11
C PHE A 17 8.31 -4.59 -5.46
N LYS A 18 9.15 -4.74 -6.49
CA LYS A 18 9.68 -6.05 -6.91
C LYS A 18 10.56 -6.69 -5.85
N ASP A 19 11.34 -5.90 -5.12
CA ASP A 19 12.17 -6.44 -4.06
C ASP A 19 11.34 -6.88 -2.83
N MET A 20 10.34 -6.08 -2.42
CA MET A 20 9.36 -6.49 -1.42
C MET A 20 8.61 -7.76 -1.87
N ALA A 21 8.29 -7.86 -3.16
CA ALA A 21 7.63 -9.03 -3.73
C ALA A 21 8.46 -10.30 -3.64
N ARG A 22 9.73 -10.19 -4.01
CA ARG A 22 10.68 -11.30 -4.00
C ARG A 22 10.91 -11.83 -2.59
N ARG A 23 10.96 -10.94 -1.59
CA ARG A 23 11.22 -11.30 -0.19
C ARG A 23 10.02 -11.96 0.50
N ASN A 24 8.79 -11.65 0.07
CA ASN A 24 7.55 -12.19 0.67
C ASN A 24 6.84 -13.20 -0.26
N GLY A 25 7.62 -13.99 -1.01
CA GLY A 25 7.19 -14.69 -2.23
C GLY A 25 6.06 -15.73 -2.09
N ARG A 26 5.64 -16.12 -0.88
CA ARG A 26 4.49 -17.03 -0.67
C ARG A 26 3.13 -16.30 -0.54
N VAL A 27 3.11 -15.02 -0.16
CA VAL A 27 1.86 -14.27 0.14
C VAL A 27 1.32 -13.51 -1.07
N TYR A 28 2.07 -13.49 -2.17
CA TYR A 28 1.71 -12.80 -3.42
C TYR A 28 0.50 -13.41 -4.16
N GLN A 29 -0.17 -14.42 -3.59
CA GLN A 29 -1.47 -14.90 -4.06
C GLN A 29 -2.66 -14.16 -3.44
N VAL A 30 -2.45 -13.38 -2.36
CA VAL A 30 -3.50 -12.59 -1.71
C VAL A 30 -3.51 -11.18 -2.30
N PRO A 31 -4.58 -10.75 -3.02
CA PRO A 31 -4.63 -9.43 -3.64
C PRO A 31 -4.42 -8.27 -2.66
N GLY A 32 -4.91 -8.39 -1.42
CA GLY A 32 -4.70 -7.39 -0.39
C GLY A 32 -3.23 -7.20 0.00
N TYR A 33 -2.47 -8.29 0.08
CA TYR A 33 -1.04 -8.22 0.40
C TYR A 33 -0.26 -7.52 -0.72
N LEU A 34 -0.59 -7.85 -1.98
CA LEU A 34 -0.03 -7.22 -3.16
C LEU A 34 -0.27 -5.72 -3.21
N VAL A 35 -1.51 -5.30 -2.97
CA VAL A 35 -1.91 -3.89 -2.91
C VAL A 35 -1.14 -3.16 -1.83
N SER A 36 -1.01 -3.77 -0.66
CA SER A 36 -0.27 -3.20 0.46
C SER A 36 1.21 -3.03 0.14
N ALA A 37 1.86 -4.05 -0.42
CA ALA A 37 3.26 -3.96 -0.83
C ALA A 37 3.48 -2.88 -1.91
N TYR A 38 2.56 -2.75 -2.87
CA TYR A 38 2.60 -1.67 -3.86
C TYR A 38 2.51 -0.30 -3.21
N ILE A 39 1.50 -0.05 -2.36
CA ILE A 39 1.34 1.22 -1.65
C ILE A 39 2.58 1.53 -0.79
N PHE A 40 3.03 0.58 0.01
CA PHE A 40 4.14 0.78 0.95
C PHE A 40 5.46 1.06 0.25
N SER A 41 5.65 0.50 -0.96
CA SER A 41 6.85 0.74 -1.77
C SER A 41 6.85 2.09 -2.52
N SER A 42 5.78 2.89 -2.43
CA SER A 42 5.65 4.17 -3.14
C SER A 42 6.76 5.16 -2.77
N THR A 43 7.10 5.27 -1.48
CA THR A 43 8.21 6.08 -0.96
C THR A 43 9.15 5.25 -0.09
N PRO A 44 10.44 5.60 0.01
CA PRO A 44 11.36 4.90 0.91
C PRO A 44 10.99 5.09 2.38
N GLU A 45 10.43 6.24 2.77
CA GLU A 45 10.02 6.53 4.15
C GLU A 45 8.84 5.64 4.58
N LEU A 46 7.80 5.53 3.74
CA LEU A 46 6.65 4.68 4.03
C LEU A 46 7.06 3.21 4.08
N MET A 47 7.91 2.77 3.16
CA MET A 47 8.45 1.42 3.13
C MET A 47 9.19 1.09 4.44
N ALA A 48 10.10 1.97 4.87
CA ALA A 48 10.88 1.75 6.09
C ALA A 48 10.02 1.62 7.35
N ARG A 49 8.86 2.29 7.38
CA ARG A 49 7.91 2.25 8.52
C ARG A 49 7.01 1.02 8.51
N THR A 50 6.70 0.48 7.34
CA THR A 50 5.69 -0.58 7.16
C THR A 50 6.30 -1.96 7.04
N GLU A 51 7.47 -2.07 6.40
CA GLU A 51 8.17 -3.34 6.17
C GLU A 51 8.42 -4.17 7.44
N PRO A 52 8.80 -3.58 8.60
CA PRO A 52 8.97 -4.35 9.84
C PRO A 52 7.68 -4.97 10.39
N CYS A 53 6.52 -4.61 9.84
CA CYS A 53 5.21 -5.12 10.22
C CYS A 53 4.63 -6.09 9.18
N MET A 54 5.40 -6.42 8.15
CA MET A 54 5.05 -7.39 7.12
C MET A 54 5.82 -8.68 7.34
N ASN A 55 5.15 -9.83 7.17
CA ASN A 55 5.79 -11.13 7.14
C ASN A 55 5.15 -12.04 6.08
N ASP A 56 5.65 -13.27 5.98
CA ASP A 56 5.19 -14.30 5.02
C ASP A 56 3.77 -14.84 5.29
N SER A 57 2.98 -14.22 6.16
CA SER A 57 1.63 -14.69 6.51
C SER A 57 0.62 -13.57 6.72
N ALA A 58 1.04 -12.39 7.17
CA ALA A 58 0.14 -11.28 7.47
C ALA A 58 0.86 -9.92 7.46
N ILE A 59 0.05 -8.86 7.51
CA ILE A 59 0.48 -7.48 7.75
C ILE A 59 -0.16 -7.00 9.04
N ASP A 60 0.64 -6.51 9.98
CA ASP A 60 0.14 -5.93 11.23
C ASP A 60 -0.22 -4.45 11.05
N PHE A 61 -1.36 -4.20 10.40
CA PHE A 61 -1.85 -2.83 10.17
C PHE A 61 -2.14 -2.07 11.47
N ALA A 62 -2.52 -2.76 12.55
CA ALA A 62 -2.77 -2.10 13.83
C ALA A 62 -1.47 -1.48 14.37
N LYS A 63 -0.36 -2.23 14.30
CA LYS A 63 0.95 -1.71 14.67
C LYS A 63 1.40 -0.55 13.78
N ILE A 64 1.17 -0.65 12.46
CA ILE A 64 1.54 0.42 11.52
C ILE A 64 0.74 1.71 11.79
N LEU A 65 -0.58 1.61 11.91
CA LEU A 65 -1.48 2.76 12.08
C LEU A 65 -1.29 3.47 13.43
N ASN A 66 -0.90 2.73 14.46
CA ASN A 66 -0.53 3.28 15.77
C ASN A 66 0.89 3.89 15.80
N GLY A 67 1.63 3.83 14.69
CA GLY A 67 2.96 4.41 14.56
C GLY A 67 2.97 5.92 14.28
N GLY A 68 4.17 6.48 14.14
CA GLY A 68 4.42 7.92 13.87
C GLY A 68 4.18 8.34 12.42
N LEU A 69 3.10 7.87 11.80
CA LEU A 69 2.74 8.19 10.41
C LEU A 69 2.22 9.64 10.27
N GLY A 70 2.61 10.28 9.18
CA GLY A 70 2.00 11.53 8.71
C GLY A 70 0.54 11.30 8.26
N SER A 71 -0.21 12.39 8.04
CA SER A 71 -1.62 12.32 7.63
C SER A 71 -1.81 11.54 6.32
N GLU A 72 -1.05 11.89 5.29
CA GLU A 72 -1.08 11.23 3.98
C GLU A 72 -0.71 9.73 4.08
N GLU A 73 0.35 9.41 4.82
CA GLU A 73 0.76 8.03 5.05
C GLU A 73 -0.32 7.22 5.77
N LYS A 74 -1.00 7.80 6.77
CA LYS A 74 -2.12 7.15 7.46
C LYS A 74 -3.24 6.83 6.49
N ILE A 75 -3.58 7.74 5.58
CA ILE A 75 -4.62 7.50 4.56
C ILE A 75 -4.23 6.35 3.64
N LEU A 76 -2.98 6.34 3.16
CA LEU A 76 -2.46 5.26 2.31
C LEU A 76 -2.48 3.90 3.01
N VAL A 77 -2.06 3.85 4.28
CA VAL A 77 -2.08 2.63 5.09
C VAL A 77 -3.52 2.20 5.41
N GLN A 78 -4.40 3.13 5.72
CA GLN A 78 -5.81 2.84 5.99
C GLN A 78 -6.51 2.29 4.74
N PHE A 79 -6.20 2.84 3.57
CA PHE A 79 -6.67 2.30 2.29
C PHE A 79 -6.16 0.88 2.06
N ALA A 80 -4.86 0.63 2.27
CA ALA A 80 -4.28 -0.70 2.17
C ALA A 80 -4.95 -1.71 3.14
N ALA A 81 -5.20 -1.27 4.38
CA ALA A 81 -5.82 -2.08 5.42
C ALA A 81 -7.28 -2.42 5.09
N ASN A 82 -8.07 -1.44 4.65
CA ASN A 82 -9.44 -1.64 4.19
C ASN A 82 -9.49 -2.56 2.96
N PHE A 83 -8.55 -2.41 2.04
CA PHE A 83 -8.45 -3.30 0.88
C PHE A 83 -8.12 -4.74 1.29
N TYR A 84 -7.27 -4.91 2.31
CA TYR A 84 -6.84 -6.21 2.82
C TYR A 84 -7.96 -6.92 3.61
N ASP A 85 -8.64 -6.19 4.49
CA ASP A 85 -9.73 -6.70 5.32
C ASP A 85 -10.79 -5.59 5.57
N PRO A 86 -11.77 -5.44 4.68
CA PRO A 86 -12.77 -4.37 4.77
C PRO A 86 -13.74 -4.57 5.93
N SER A 87 -13.78 -5.76 6.54
CA SER A 87 -14.61 -6.02 7.73
C SER A 87 -14.02 -5.45 9.01
N ARG A 88 -12.71 -5.22 9.02
CA ARG A 88 -11.94 -4.76 10.18
C ARG A 88 -11.49 -3.30 10.09
N TYR A 89 -11.23 -2.81 8.89
CA TYR A 89 -10.66 -1.49 8.68
C TYR A 89 -11.59 -0.62 7.85
N GLU A 90 -11.87 0.59 8.33
CA GLU A 90 -12.71 1.56 7.62
C GLU A 90 -12.03 2.10 6.36
N SER A 91 -12.80 2.43 5.33
CA SER A 91 -12.27 3.14 4.17
C SER A 91 -11.89 4.58 4.57
N PRO A 92 -10.82 5.16 4.03
CA PRO A 92 -10.57 6.59 4.17
C PRO A 92 -11.77 7.42 3.69
N SER A 93 -12.05 8.51 4.37
CA SER A 93 -13.14 9.41 3.97
C SER A 93 -12.79 10.14 2.66
N VAL A 94 -13.79 10.41 1.83
CA VAL A 94 -13.61 11.18 0.58
C VAL A 94 -12.98 12.55 0.85
N SER A 95 -13.35 13.19 1.97
CA SER A 95 -12.76 14.47 2.39
C SER A 95 -11.26 14.34 2.62
N ALA A 96 -10.81 13.30 3.33
CA ALA A 96 -9.39 13.05 3.56
C ALA A 96 -8.65 12.78 2.24
N LEU A 97 -9.26 12.01 1.33
CA LEU A 97 -8.67 11.74 0.01
C LEU A 97 -8.46 13.02 -0.82
N ILE A 98 -9.39 13.98 -0.74
CA ILE A 98 -9.32 15.24 -1.51
C ILE A 98 -8.36 16.23 -0.88
N ASN A 99 -8.37 16.35 0.45
CA ASN A 99 -7.70 17.44 1.15
C ASN A 99 -6.28 17.10 1.62
N GLU A 100 -5.94 15.83 1.78
CA GLU A 100 -4.71 15.42 2.45
C GLU A 100 -3.75 14.60 1.57
N LEU A 101 -4.20 14.08 0.42
CA LEU A 101 -3.34 13.33 -0.49
C LEU A 101 -2.66 14.26 -1.50
N SER A 102 -1.37 14.03 -1.72
CA SER A 102 -0.68 14.56 -2.89
C SER A 102 -1.22 13.91 -4.18
N GLY A 103 -1.02 14.58 -5.32
CA GLY A 103 -1.38 14.01 -6.62
C GLY A 103 -0.68 12.68 -6.92
N GLU A 104 0.53 12.49 -6.42
CA GLU A 104 1.28 11.23 -6.56
C GLU A 104 0.62 10.09 -5.76
N SER A 105 0.32 10.31 -4.48
CA SER A 105 -0.36 9.33 -3.62
C SER A 105 -1.77 9.01 -4.13
N TYR A 106 -2.49 10.02 -4.61
CA TYR A 106 -3.79 9.83 -5.25
C TYR A 106 -3.67 8.93 -6.49
N THR A 107 -2.65 9.14 -7.32
CA THR A 107 -2.39 8.31 -8.51
C THR A 107 -2.03 6.87 -8.14
N VAL A 108 -1.24 6.68 -7.07
CA VAL A 108 -0.96 5.34 -6.52
C VAL A 108 -2.25 4.63 -6.16
N MET A 109 -3.15 5.29 -5.42
CA MET A 109 -4.45 4.74 -5.04
C MET A 109 -5.31 4.40 -6.26
N LEU A 110 -5.44 5.30 -7.23
CA LEU A 110 -6.26 5.07 -8.43
C LEU A 110 -5.76 3.91 -9.28
N ASN A 111 -4.44 3.74 -9.40
CA ASN A 111 -3.87 2.64 -10.19
C ASN A 111 -4.29 1.27 -9.64
N ILE A 112 -4.58 1.15 -8.34
CA ILE A 112 -5.06 -0.11 -7.76
C ILE A 112 -6.38 -0.54 -8.39
N PHE A 113 -7.34 0.36 -8.55
CA PHE A 113 -8.61 0.04 -9.22
C PHE A 113 -8.41 -0.38 -10.68
N LYS A 114 -7.43 0.20 -11.38
CA LYS A 114 -7.09 -0.21 -12.75
C LYS A 114 -6.50 -1.63 -12.82
N MET A 115 -5.82 -2.09 -11.77
CA MET A 115 -5.21 -3.43 -11.73
C MET A 115 -6.21 -4.57 -11.45
N PHE A 116 -7.47 -4.25 -11.14
CA PHE A 116 -8.57 -5.21 -10.96
C PHE A 116 -9.50 -5.34 -12.16
N ASN A 117 -9.42 -4.45 -13.14
CA ASN A 117 -10.12 -4.53 -14.42
C ASN A 117 -9.23 -5.16 -15.49
#